data_AF-A0A849EU80-F1
#
_entry.id   AF-A0A849EU80-F1
#
_cell.length_a   1.000
_cell.length_b   1.000
_cell.length_c   1.000
_cell.angle_alpha   90.00
_cell.angle_beta   90.00
_cell.angle_gamma   90.00
#
_symmetry.space_group_name_H-M   'P 1'
#
loop_
_entity.id
_entity.type
_entity.pdbx_description
1 polymer ?
#
loop_
_entity_poly.entity_id
_entity_poly.type
_entity_poly.pdbx_seq_one_letter_code
_entity_poly.pdbx_strand_id
1 'polypeptide(L)'
;MSAFLRQIYHKYLPLKIGRPSRILPQLAAADPDDFAVCAVMVSGRAHTAGECEKNFTLQSISKPFVYGMALQDHGEAFVRERVGVEPTGDAFNSMIQHDQVSEGRFNPMVNVGAVTTTSLIKGETPTARIGRLQRMFSRYVGHPVGFDAEVLNSRRRLDNQNRAIGYLMMSEGHLSADVEATVELYAHQCSVSVTCRDLAFMAATLANGGIHPLTGVRAVSSQYVCHLLSIMFSSGLYDYSGQWAYRVGIPAKSGLAGAILAVVPGQMGLAAYSPLLGRRHKTVRGVRALEEISNTYRCHSFCRPQRGLCSTISRSSTDVADIEPVFQAIHAQYRGVDHGEIYVSEPGLRYVDRRQFAICAVTTEGQSVAAGDADADFLIQSVSKLMTYGLALEDHGRDEVLKRVGVEPTGDAYNAVIKVQTASKRPHNPMVNAGGLAVASLIKGKGPAQRLNRVLAAYQRYTGRPAHLDTAAFLSERAGNDRNWAIAYLLRNFGMIEGDIGQAMDLYLQQCSVIVNSRDLAVMGATLANGGINPLTGRRALKGEYARDLLTVMHTCGMYDFAGEWACKVGIPAKSGVSGCIVGVVPGRMGIAVYSPPLDRRGNSLRGIKVFEELSRRLHLHIFQL
;
A
#
# COMPACT_ATOMS: atom_id res chain seq x y z
N MET A 1 -7.37 23.99 -13.92
CA MET A 1 -6.11 23.51 -13.33
C MET A 1 -5.13 24.65 -13.04
N SER A 2 -4.58 25.39 -14.03
CA SER A 2 -3.56 26.42 -13.75
C SER A 2 -3.96 27.48 -12.70
N ALA A 3 -5.18 28.02 -12.78
CA ALA A 3 -5.69 28.97 -11.78
C ALA A 3 -5.72 28.37 -10.36
N PHE A 4 -6.10 27.11 -10.25
CA PHE A 4 -6.13 26.39 -8.98
C PHE A 4 -4.72 26.10 -8.43
N LEU A 5 -3.75 25.72 -9.28
CA LEU A 5 -2.37 25.57 -8.83
C LEU A 5 -1.77 26.90 -8.32
N ARG A 6 -2.11 28.03 -8.95
CA ARG A 6 -1.72 29.36 -8.44
C ARG A 6 -2.35 29.66 -7.08
N GLN A 7 -3.62 29.30 -6.88
CA GLN A 7 -4.27 29.44 -5.57
C GLN A 7 -3.58 28.60 -4.49
N ILE A 8 -3.27 27.33 -4.78
CA ILE A 8 -2.52 26.44 -3.87
C ILE A 8 -1.14 27.01 -3.56
N TYR A 9 -0.42 27.49 -4.57
CA TYR A 9 0.89 28.12 -4.42
C TYR A 9 0.81 29.28 -3.42
N HIS A 10 -0.06 30.26 -3.65
CA HIS A 10 -0.22 31.41 -2.75
C HIS A 10 -0.71 31.03 -1.35
N LYS A 11 -1.57 30.02 -1.23
CA LYS A 11 -2.09 29.54 0.06
C LYS A 11 -1.00 28.96 0.94
N TYR A 12 -0.06 28.20 0.36
CA TYR A 12 0.97 27.49 1.14
C TYR A 12 2.36 28.14 1.13
N LEU A 13 2.61 29.12 0.25
CA LEU A 13 3.85 29.89 0.24
C LEU A 13 4.22 30.53 1.60
N PRO A 14 3.27 31.02 2.42
CA PRO A 14 3.60 31.58 3.73
C PRO A 14 4.07 30.54 4.76
N LEU A 15 3.85 29.24 4.54
CA LEU A 15 4.25 28.21 5.50
C LEU A 15 5.77 28.04 5.51
N LYS A 16 6.43 28.34 6.64
CA LYS A 16 7.89 28.22 6.83
C LYS A 16 8.27 27.11 7.82
N ILE A 17 7.52 26.00 7.81
CA ILE A 17 7.73 24.89 8.75
C ILE A 17 8.83 23.95 8.23
N GLY A 18 9.84 23.71 9.04
CA GLY A 18 10.89 22.74 8.76
C GLY A 18 12.24 23.39 8.49
N ARG A 19 13.18 22.62 7.91
CA ARG A 19 14.50 23.11 7.48
C ARG A 19 14.98 22.33 6.26
N PRO A 20 15.88 22.91 5.44
CA PRO A 20 16.52 22.14 4.37
C PRO A 20 17.30 20.94 4.93
N SER A 21 17.49 19.93 4.09
CA SER A 21 18.27 18.74 4.47
C SER A 21 19.73 19.11 4.68
N ARG A 22 20.34 18.61 5.77
CA ARG A 22 21.76 18.84 6.09
C ARG A 22 22.67 17.67 5.73
N ILE A 23 22.15 16.68 5.01
CA ILE A 23 22.92 15.49 4.63
C ILE A 23 24.02 15.81 3.61
N LEU A 24 23.85 16.88 2.83
CA LEU A 24 24.83 17.41 1.89
C LEU A 24 24.85 18.95 1.98
N PRO A 25 26.01 19.60 1.80
CA PRO A 25 26.11 21.06 1.82
C PRO A 25 25.18 21.75 0.81
N GLN A 26 25.06 21.19 -0.40
CA GLN A 26 24.25 21.75 -1.49
C GLN A 26 22.76 21.73 -1.14
N LEU A 27 22.29 20.69 -0.44
CA LEU A 27 20.90 20.63 0.02
C LEU A 27 20.64 21.56 1.21
N ALA A 28 21.65 21.82 2.03
CA ALA A 28 21.56 22.73 3.16
C ALA A 28 21.50 24.19 2.72
N ALA A 29 22.13 24.51 1.58
CA ALA A 29 22.16 25.83 0.95
C ALA A 29 20.93 26.14 0.08
N ALA A 30 20.00 25.19 -0.07
CA ALA A 30 18.78 25.41 -0.85
C ALA A 30 17.93 26.54 -0.24
N ASP A 31 17.38 27.40 -1.11
CA ASP A 31 16.59 28.55 -0.69
C ASP A 31 15.30 28.07 0.02
N PRO A 32 15.10 28.40 1.31
CA PRO A 32 13.91 27.99 2.06
C PRO A 32 12.59 28.57 1.49
N ASP A 33 12.67 29.57 0.63
CA ASP A 33 11.52 30.27 0.07
C ASP A 33 11.00 29.62 -1.21
N ASP A 34 11.83 28.82 -1.88
CA ASP A 34 11.48 28.08 -3.08
C ASP A 34 10.20 27.26 -2.87
N PHE A 35 9.27 27.42 -3.81
CA PHE A 35 8.09 26.59 -3.88
C PHE A 35 7.62 26.47 -5.33
N ALA A 36 7.33 25.25 -5.75
CA ALA A 36 6.79 24.97 -7.06
C ALA A 36 5.78 23.82 -6.99
N VAL A 37 4.73 23.90 -7.79
CA VAL A 37 3.76 22.84 -7.99
C VAL A 37 3.46 22.71 -9.49
N CYS A 38 3.60 21.50 -10.02
CA CYS A 38 3.39 21.22 -11.43
C CYS A 38 2.47 20.00 -11.61
N ALA A 39 1.55 20.09 -12.57
CA ALA A 39 0.72 18.99 -13.03
C ALA A 39 0.87 18.83 -14.55
N VAL A 40 1.16 17.62 -15.03
CA VAL A 40 1.27 17.31 -16.45
C VAL A 40 0.26 16.22 -16.80
N MET A 41 -0.68 16.54 -17.67
CA MET A 41 -1.67 15.58 -18.15
C MET A 41 -1.02 14.51 -19.04
N VAL A 42 -1.62 13.32 -19.16
CA VAL A 42 -1.16 12.29 -20.12
C VAL A 42 -1.21 12.75 -21.58
N SER A 43 -1.96 13.83 -21.88
CA SER A 43 -1.94 14.52 -23.17
C SER A 43 -0.73 15.43 -23.39
N GLY A 44 0.16 15.55 -22.41
CA GLY A 44 1.36 16.40 -22.44
C GLY A 44 1.13 17.85 -22.01
N ARG A 45 -0.12 18.26 -21.75
CA ARG A 45 -0.42 19.61 -21.26
C ARG A 45 0.09 19.81 -19.83
N ALA A 46 0.97 20.81 -19.66
CA ALA A 46 1.53 21.17 -18.36
C ALA A 46 0.80 22.37 -17.74
N HIS A 47 0.63 22.32 -16.42
CA HIS A 47 0.10 23.39 -15.57
C HIS A 47 1.09 23.62 -14.43
N THR A 48 1.55 24.85 -14.26
CA THR A 48 2.64 25.21 -13.33
C THR A 48 2.24 26.37 -12.42
N ALA A 49 2.85 26.43 -11.24
CA ALA A 49 2.82 27.56 -10.32
C ALA A 49 4.10 27.60 -9.48
N GLY A 50 4.70 28.78 -9.33
CA GLY A 50 5.97 28.98 -8.62
C GLY A 50 7.20 28.65 -9.46
N GLU A 51 8.31 28.32 -8.79
CA GLU A 51 9.65 28.12 -9.37
C GLU A 51 9.80 26.77 -10.09
N CYS A 52 8.97 26.51 -11.11
CA CYS A 52 8.89 25.19 -11.74
C CYS A 52 10.11 24.81 -12.60
N GLU A 53 10.90 25.79 -13.04
CA GLU A 53 12.07 25.60 -13.92
C GLU A 53 13.40 25.62 -13.15
N LYS A 54 13.36 25.77 -11.82
CA LYS A 54 14.56 25.75 -10.97
C LYS A 54 15.12 24.33 -10.88
N ASN A 55 16.42 24.20 -11.12
CA ASN A 55 17.12 22.92 -11.03
C ASN A 55 17.32 22.48 -9.57
N PHE A 56 17.13 21.20 -9.34
CA PHE A 56 17.53 20.49 -8.12
C PHE A 56 17.88 19.05 -8.48
N THR A 57 18.48 18.32 -7.53
CA THR A 57 18.87 16.93 -7.76
C THR A 57 17.78 15.94 -7.37
N LEU A 58 17.59 14.87 -8.15
CA LEU A 58 16.52 13.86 -7.94
C LEU A 58 16.59 13.17 -6.57
N GLN A 59 17.80 12.97 -6.04
CA GLN A 59 18.02 12.25 -4.78
C GLN A 59 17.30 10.89 -4.80
N SER A 60 16.61 10.50 -3.72
CA SER A 60 15.87 9.24 -3.63
C SER A 60 14.66 9.12 -4.57
N ILE A 61 14.27 10.17 -5.29
CA ILE A 61 13.18 10.06 -6.30
C ILE A 61 13.64 9.22 -7.51
N SER A 62 14.95 9.03 -7.70
CA SER A 62 15.52 8.15 -8.72
C SER A 62 15.15 6.66 -8.56
N LYS A 63 14.87 6.19 -7.35
CA LYS A 63 14.78 4.76 -7.01
C LYS A 63 13.71 3.96 -7.78
N PRO A 64 12.45 4.43 -7.93
CA PRO A 64 11.45 3.71 -8.74
C PRO A 64 11.89 3.50 -10.18
N PHE A 65 12.55 4.50 -10.77
CA PHE A 65 12.99 4.44 -12.17
C PHE A 65 14.10 3.42 -12.38
N VAL A 66 15.06 3.36 -11.45
CA VAL A 66 16.15 2.37 -11.49
C VAL A 66 15.64 0.96 -11.19
N TYR A 67 14.62 0.82 -10.33
CA TYR A 67 13.93 -0.45 -10.14
C TYR A 67 13.18 -0.90 -11.40
N GLY A 68 12.48 0.00 -12.08
CA GLY A 68 11.84 -0.29 -13.36
C GLY A 68 12.85 -0.72 -14.43
N MET A 69 14.03 -0.10 -14.43
CA MET A 69 15.12 -0.47 -15.33
C MET A 69 15.68 -1.88 -15.03
N ALA A 70 15.89 -2.23 -13.75
CA ALA A 70 16.31 -3.57 -13.36
C ALA A 70 15.28 -4.64 -13.77
N LEU A 71 13.98 -4.35 -13.60
CA LEU A 71 12.90 -5.22 -14.05
C LEU A 71 12.90 -5.39 -15.58
N GLN A 72 13.08 -4.31 -16.35
CA GLN A 72 13.20 -4.42 -17.81
C GLN A 72 14.39 -5.24 -18.26
N ASP A 73 15.51 -5.10 -17.57
CA ASP A 73 16.75 -5.72 -17.98
C ASP A 73 16.78 -7.23 -17.67
N HIS A 74 16.20 -7.66 -16.55
CA HIS A 74 16.34 -9.03 -16.05
C HIS A 74 15.03 -9.81 -15.88
N GLY A 75 13.89 -9.14 -15.98
CA GLY A 75 12.59 -9.72 -15.69
C GLY A 75 12.27 -9.77 -14.18
N GLU A 76 11.00 -10.00 -13.87
CA GLU A 76 10.50 -9.98 -12.49
C GLU A 76 11.13 -11.08 -11.64
N ALA A 77 11.13 -12.33 -12.10
CA ALA A 77 11.59 -13.47 -11.32
C ALA A 77 13.02 -13.26 -10.79
N PHE A 78 13.95 -12.87 -11.66
CA PHE A 78 15.34 -12.61 -11.29
C PHE A 78 15.50 -11.48 -10.28
N VAL A 79 14.75 -10.38 -10.46
CA VAL A 79 14.82 -9.22 -9.56
C VAL A 79 14.22 -9.54 -8.20
N ARG A 80 13.09 -10.28 -8.14
CA ARG A 80 12.40 -10.65 -6.89
C ARG A 80 13.22 -11.58 -5.99
N GLU A 81 14.14 -12.36 -6.55
CA GLU A 81 15.09 -13.17 -5.78
C GLU A 81 16.08 -12.32 -4.96
N ARG A 82 16.31 -11.07 -5.38
CA ARG A 82 17.35 -10.17 -4.84
C ARG A 82 16.77 -8.93 -4.18
N VAL A 83 15.60 -8.47 -4.63
CA VAL A 83 14.95 -7.23 -4.20
C VAL A 83 13.54 -7.56 -3.72
N GLY A 84 13.28 -7.27 -2.44
CA GLY A 84 11.98 -7.41 -1.80
C GLY A 84 10.97 -6.36 -2.29
N VAL A 85 9.73 -6.45 -1.82
CA VAL A 85 8.69 -5.42 -2.05
C VAL A 85 7.93 -5.09 -0.77
N GLU A 86 8.18 -5.83 0.31
CA GLU A 86 7.47 -5.63 1.56
C GLU A 86 7.90 -4.30 2.20
N PRO A 87 6.93 -3.52 2.70
CA PRO A 87 7.21 -2.28 3.41
C PRO A 87 7.89 -2.61 4.75
N THR A 88 8.86 -1.79 5.17
CA THR A 88 9.54 -1.99 6.45
C THR A 88 8.81 -1.31 7.62
N GLY A 89 7.95 -0.33 7.32
CA GLY A 89 7.37 0.57 8.32
C GLY A 89 8.36 1.57 8.93
N ASP A 90 9.62 1.55 8.50
CA ASP A 90 10.73 2.31 9.09
C ASP A 90 11.12 3.54 8.23
N ALA A 91 11.88 4.45 8.85
CA ALA A 91 12.49 5.57 8.13
C ALA A 91 13.51 5.07 7.09
N PHE A 92 13.70 5.85 6.01
CA PHE A 92 14.55 5.48 4.87
C PHE A 92 16.03 5.22 5.20
N ASN A 93 16.51 5.83 6.29
CA ASN A 93 17.88 5.78 6.79
C ASN A 93 18.00 5.01 8.12
N SER A 94 16.97 4.27 8.52
CA SER A 94 17.04 3.40 9.69
C SER A 94 18.28 2.50 9.59
N MET A 95 19.00 2.38 10.70
CA MET A 95 20.07 1.38 10.78
C MET A 95 19.40 0.02 10.69
N ILE A 96 19.74 -0.73 9.65
CA ILE A 96 19.18 -2.05 9.43
C ILE A 96 19.68 -2.96 10.54
N GLN A 97 18.77 -3.72 11.15
CA GLN A 97 19.18 -4.75 12.10
C GLN A 97 19.84 -5.90 11.34
N HIS A 98 20.88 -6.50 11.92
CA HIS A 98 21.62 -7.61 11.31
C HIS A 98 20.66 -8.71 10.81
N ASP A 99 19.71 -9.12 11.65
CA ASP A 99 18.73 -10.17 11.34
C ASP A 99 17.88 -9.84 10.12
N GLN A 100 17.51 -8.57 9.94
CA GLN A 100 16.78 -8.13 8.73
C GLN A 100 17.68 -8.22 7.50
N VAL A 101 18.98 -7.92 7.62
CA VAL A 101 19.93 -8.07 6.52
C VAL A 101 20.11 -9.53 6.15
N SER A 102 20.15 -10.44 7.12
CA SER A 102 20.25 -11.88 6.86
C SER A 102 19.04 -12.44 6.08
N GLU A 103 17.85 -11.81 6.15
CA GLU A 103 16.69 -12.13 5.30
C GLU A 103 16.82 -11.63 3.84
N GLY A 104 17.74 -10.70 3.56
CA GLY A 104 18.32 -10.42 2.25
C GLY A 104 17.49 -9.66 1.22
N ARG A 105 16.18 -9.47 1.41
CA ARG A 105 15.28 -8.92 0.37
C ARG A 105 14.52 -7.68 0.84
N PHE A 106 15.05 -6.52 0.51
CA PHE A 106 14.45 -5.22 0.86
C PHE A 106 13.73 -4.56 -0.31
N ASN A 107 12.67 -3.81 -0.01
CA ASN A 107 11.97 -3.03 -1.03
C ASN A 107 12.90 -1.97 -1.67
N PRO A 108 12.72 -1.66 -2.97
CA PRO A 108 13.62 -0.76 -3.69
C PRO A 108 13.49 0.72 -3.27
N MET A 109 12.52 1.08 -2.42
CA MET A 109 12.33 2.47 -1.99
C MET A 109 13.30 2.87 -0.87
N VAL A 110 13.68 1.92 0.00
CA VAL A 110 14.71 2.10 1.03
C VAL A 110 16.12 2.02 0.44
N ASN A 111 17.12 2.52 1.16
CA ASN A 111 18.50 2.57 0.62
C ASN A 111 19.06 1.19 0.30
N VAL A 112 18.79 0.18 1.14
CA VAL A 112 19.27 -1.20 0.98
C VAL A 112 18.83 -1.79 -0.35
N GLY A 113 17.52 -1.87 -0.57
CA GLY A 113 16.96 -2.39 -1.82
C GLY A 113 17.34 -1.52 -3.02
N ALA A 114 17.53 -0.21 -2.84
CA ALA A 114 17.99 0.66 -3.91
C ALA A 114 19.46 0.39 -4.30
N VAL A 115 20.36 0.15 -3.35
CA VAL A 115 21.76 -0.26 -3.62
C VAL A 115 21.78 -1.60 -4.35
N THR A 116 21.00 -2.58 -3.88
CA THR A 116 20.84 -3.86 -4.61
C THR A 116 20.33 -3.62 -6.02
N THR A 117 19.30 -2.80 -6.20
CA THR A 117 18.73 -2.52 -7.52
C THR A 117 19.74 -1.83 -8.44
N THR A 118 20.51 -0.87 -7.93
CA THR A 118 21.56 -0.18 -8.67
C THR A 118 22.67 -1.14 -9.11
N SER A 119 22.99 -2.14 -8.28
CA SER A 119 23.98 -3.16 -8.64
C SER A 119 23.57 -3.99 -9.86
N LEU A 120 22.25 -4.11 -10.12
CA LEU A 120 21.70 -4.84 -11.27
C LEU A 120 21.77 -4.07 -12.60
N ILE A 121 22.20 -2.79 -12.62
CA ILE A 121 22.29 -2.03 -13.87
C ILE A 121 23.34 -2.65 -14.80
N LYS A 122 22.90 -3.10 -15.98
CA LYS A 122 23.76 -3.74 -16.99
C LYS A 122 24.81 -2.78 -17.57
N GLY A 123 26.01 -3.30 -17.83
CA GLY A 123 27.09 -2.64 -18.55
C GLY A 123 28.45 -3.21 -18.16
N GLU A 124 29.34 -3.36 -19.13
CA GLU A 124 30.68 -3.96 -18.93
C GLU A 124 31.63 -3.02 -18.17
N THR A 125 31.45 -1.71 -18.30
CA THR A 125 32.29 -0.69 -17.67
C THR A 125 31.45 0.29 -16.83
N PRO A 126 32.04 0.94 -15.82
CA PRO A 126 31.35 1.99 -15.07
C PRO A 126 30.75 3.09 -15.96
N THR A 127 31.51 3.55 -16.96
CA THR A 127 31.05 4.56 -17.93
C THR A 127 29.84 4.08 -18.73
N ALA A 128 29.82 2.82 -19.17
CA ALA A 128 28.67 2.25 -19.87
C ALA A 128 27.41 2.22 -18.99
N ARG A 129 27.56 1.85 -17.71
CA ARG A 129 26.46 1.81 -16.73
C ARG A 129 25.93 3.23 -16.44
N ILE A 130 26.82 4.20 -16.24
CA ILE A 130 26.46 5.62 -16.04
C ILE A 130 25.71 6.17 -17.27
N GLY A 131 26.23 5.92 -18.47
CA GLY A 131 25.57 6.35 -19.71
C GLY A 131 24.19 5.70 -19.91
N ARG A 132 24.03 4.42 -19.52
CA ARG A 132 22.74 3.71 -19.56
C ARG A 132 21.72 4.37 -18.62
N LEU A 133 22.16 4.72 -17.41
CA LEU A 133 21.36 5.42 -16.40
C LEU A 133 20.93 6.81 -16.91
N GLN A 134 21.84 7.59 -17.49
CA GLN A 134 21.54 8.91 -18.06
C GLN A 134 20.52 8.83 -19.20
N ARG A 135 20.69 7.87 -20.12
CA ARG A 135 19.72 7.61 -21.20
C ARG A 135 18.35 7.20 -20.66
N MET A 136 18.31 6.39 -19.61
CA MET A 136 17.07 5.99 -18.97
C MET A 136 16.31 7.21 -18.42
N PHE A 137 16.96 8.07 -17.63
CA PHE A 137 16.30 9.28 -17.11
C PHE A 137 15.88 10.24 -18.22
N SER A 138 16.70 10.40 -19.26
CA SER A 138 16.36 11.23 -20.43
C SER A 138 15.06 10.79 -21.12
N ARG A 139 14.75 9.48 -21.14
CA ARG A 139 13.47 8.97 -21.67
C ARG A 139 12.26 9.37 -20.82
N TYR A 140 12.42 9.43 -19.50
CA TYR A 140 11.34 9.85 -18.59
C TYR A 140 11.13 11.36 -18.55
N VAL A 141 12.19 12.13 -18.75
CA VAL A 141 12.14 13.61 -18.73
C VAL A 141 11.77 14.18 -20.10
N GLY A 142 12.14 13.49 -21.18
CA GLY A 142 11.85 13.91 -22.56
C GLY A 142 12.97 14.73 -23.22
N HIS A 143 14.07 14.98 -22.50
CA HIS A 143 15.28 15.62 -23.02
C HIS A 143 16.54 15.05 -22.33
N PRO A 144 17.76 15.30 -22.87
CA PRO A 144 18.99 14.91 -22.21
C PRO A 144 19.09 15.49 -20.79
N VAL A 145 19.50 14.67 -19.82
CA VAL A 145 19.74 15.08 -18.43
C VAL A 145 21.23 15.04 -18.08
N GLY A 146 21.65 15.91 -17.17
CA GLY A 146 23.01 15.96 -16.63
C GLY A 146 23.11 15.51 -15.17
N PHE A 147 24.33 15.40 -14.67
CA PHE A 147 24.63 15.16 -13.26
C PHE A 147 25.19 16.43 -12.62
N ASP A 148 24.73 16.74 -11.41
CA ASP A 148 25.29 17.81 -10.58
C ASP A 148 26.64 17.35 -10.00
N ALA A 149 27.72 17.99 -10.46
CA ALA A 149 29.08 17.61 -10.10
C ALA A 149 29.40 17.84 -8.62
N GLU A 150 28.83 18.88 -8.00
CA GLU A 150 29.09 19.21 -6.59
C GLU A 150 28.41 18.21 -5.65
N VAL A 151 27.15 17.87 -5.95
CA VAL A 151 26.39 16.83 -5.24
C VAL A 151 27.07 15.47 -5.42
N LEU A 152 27.52 15.14 -6.63
CA LEU A 152 28.22 13.88 -6.90
C LEU A 152 29.51 13.79 -6.08
N ASN A 153 30.35 14.83 -6.11
CA ASN A 153 31.60 14.87 -5.34
C ASN A 153 31.36 14.79 -3.83
N SER A 154 30.32 15.46 -3.32
CA SER A 154 29.94 15.40 -1.91
C SER A 154 29.47 14.00 -1.51
N ARG A 155 28.67 13.33 -2.35
CA ARG A 155 28.23 11.95 -2.13
C ARG A 155 29.40 10.96 -2.10
N ARG A 156 30.33 11.08 -3.06
CA ARG A 156 31.55 10.27 -3.08
C ARG A 156 32.29 10.30 -1.75
N ARG A 157 32.42 11.48 -1.14
CA ARG A 157 33.14 11.67 0.13
C ARG A 157 32.34 11.30 1.38
N LEU A 158 31.02 11.52 1.37
CA LEU A 158 30.21 11.52 2.60
C LEU A 158 29.25 10.33 2.74
N ASP A 159 29.03 9.54 1.68
CA ASP A 159 28.04 8.45 1.69
C ASP A 159 28.55 7.16 2.36
N ASN A 160 29.03 7.27 3.59
CA ASN A 160 29.53 6.14 4.38
C ASN A 160 28.40 5.15 4.74
N GLN A 161 27.17 5.64 4.86
CA GLN A 161 26.02 4.78 5.19
C GLN A 161 25.75 3.76 4.08
N ASN A 162 25.69 4.19 2.81
CA ASN A 162 25.42 3.25 1.72
C ASN A 162 26.59 2.30 1.47
N ARG A 163 27.85 2.72 1.75
CA ARG A 163 29.01 1.82 1.76
C ARG A 163 28.90 0.74 2.82
N ALA A 164 28.61 1.13 4.06
CA ALA A 164 28.42 0.18 5.16
C ALA A 164 27.31 -0.83 4.84
N ILE A 165 26.19 -0.36 4.28
CA ILE A 165 25.10 -1.22 3.80
C ILE A 165 25.60 -2.19 2.73
N GLY A 166 26.32 -1.71 1.72
CA GLY A 166 26.85 -2.53 0.64
C GLY A 166 27.81 -3.62 1.13
N TYR A 167 28.76 -3.28 1.99
CA TYR A 167 29.70 -4.26 2.57
C TYR A 167 29.00 -5.27 3.47
N LEU A 168 28.02 -4.85 4.29
CA LEU A 168 27.24 -5.76 5.11
C LEU A 168 26.42 -6.73 4.24
N MET A 169 25.76 -6.23 3.20
CA MET A 169 25.04 -7.06 2.23
C MET A 169 25.97 -8.04 1.49
N MET A 170 27.19 -7.62 1.18
CA MET A 170 28.20 -8.48 0.56
C MET A 170 28.66 -9.59 1.51
N SER A 171 28.87 -9.26 2.79
CA SER A 171 29.20 -10.23 3.84
C SER A 171 28.13 -11.31 3.99
N GLU A 172 26.85 -10.93 3.93
CA GLU A 172 25.71 -11.85 4.04
C GLU A 172 25.37 -12.57 2.71
N GLY A 173 26.14 -12.34 1.63
CA GLY A 173 25.92 -12.98 0.32
C GLY A 173 24.76 -12.43 -0.50
N HIS A 174 24.15 -11.32 -0.09
CA HIS A 174 23.00 -10.68 -0.76
C HIS A 174 23.38 -9.65 -1.82
N LEU A 175 24.65 -9.27 -1.88
CA LEU A 175 25.22 -8.41 -2.91
C LEU A 175 26.52 -9.01 -3.45
N SER A 176 26.54 -9.38 -4.73
CA SER A 176 27.73 -9.96 -5.38
C SER A 176 28.54 -8.97 -6.21
N ALA A 177 28.05 -7.73 -6.37
CA ALA A 177 28.70 -6.69 -7.15
C ALA A 177 29.74 -5.92 -6.31
N ASP A 178 30.70 -5.29 -7.00
CA ASP A 178 31.63 -4.36 -6.36
C ASP A 178 30.88 -3.21 -5.65
N VAL A 179 31.13 -3.08 -4.35
CA VAL A 179 30.39 -2.14 -3.48
C VAL A 179 30.70 -0.70 -3.86
N GLU A 180 31.97 -0.34 -4.07
CA GLU A 180 32.35 1.04 -4.38
C GLU A 180 31.81 1.47 -5.75
N ALA A 181 31.90 0.63 -6.77
CA ALA A 181 31.32 0.90 -8.08
C ALA A 181 29.78 1.00 -8.03
N THR A 182 29.13 0.22 -7.16
CA THR A 182 27.67 0.29 -6.97
C THR A 182 27.28 1.58 -6.26
N VAL A 183 27.98 1.98 -5.21
CA VAL A 183 27.73 3.24 -4.48
C VAL A 183 28.04 4.45 -5.37
N GLU A 184 29.08 4.38 -6.19
CA GLU A 184 29.40 5.38 -7.20
C GLU A 184 28.24 5.56 -8.21
N LEU A 185 27.73 4.46 -8.75
CA LEU A 185 26.58 4.51 -9.66
C LEU A 185 25.30 5.01 -8.95
N TYR A 186 25.14 4.67 -7.67
CA TYR A 186 24.06 5.18 -6.81
C TYR A 186 24.18 6.71 -6.58
N ALA A 187 25.40 7.22 -6.46
CA ALA A 187 25.64 8.65 -6.36
C ALA A 187 25.26 9.37 -7.66
N HIS A 188 25.59 8.79 -8.83
CA HIS A 188 25.16 9.29 -10.13
C HIS A 188 23.64 9.42 -10.26
N GLN A 189 22.85 8.38 -9.96
CA GLN A 189 21.38 8.49 -10.01
C GLN A 189 20.81 9.56 -9.07
N CYS A 190 21.42 9.75 -7.89
CA CYS A 190 20.95 10.76 -6.93
C CYS A 190 21.29 12.19 -7.37
N SER A 191 22.35 12.36 -8.18
CA SER A 191 22.86 13.64 -8.66
C SER A 191 22.22 14.13 -9.96
N VAL A 192 21.31 13.37 -10.57
CA VAL A 192 20.61 13.79 -11.79
C VAL A 192 19.89 15.11 -11.52
N SER A 193 20.22 16.13 -12.32
CA SER A 193 19.62 17.46 -12.24
C SER A 193 18.31 17.48 -13.01
N VAL A 194 17.24 17.96 -12.37
CA VAL A 194 15.89 18.08 -12.92
C VAL A 194 15.21 19.34 -12.39
N THR A 195 14.15 19.74 -13.06
CA THR A 195 13.21 20.76 -12.59
C THR A 195 11.95 20.16 -11.97
N CYS A 196 11.10 20.98 -11.34
CA CYS A 196 9.79 20.52 -10.87
C CYS A 196 8.89 20.10 -12.05
N ARG A 197 9.08 20.74 -13.21
CA ARG A 197 8.38 20.40 -14.44
C ARG A 197 8.82 19.05 -15.00
N ASP A 198 10.12 18.79 -15.05
CA ASP A 198 10.69 17.50 -15.47
C ASP A 198 10.13 16.38 -14.61
N LEU A 199 10.10 16.61 -13.29
CA LEU A 199 9.57 15.63 -12.35
C LEU A 199 8.09 15.30 -12.61
N ALA A 200 7.29 16.30 -12.99
CA ALA A 200 5.89 16.07 -13.39
C ALA A 200 5.78 15.31 -14.72
N PHE A 201 6.68 15.52 -15.68
CA PHE A 201 6.76 14.72 -16.92
C PHE A 201 7.18 13.27 -16.66
N MET A 202 8.14 13.03 -15.77
CA MET A 202 8.51 11.68 -15.34
C MET A 202 7.31 10.96 -14.71
N ALA A 203 6.55 11.67 -13.88
CA ALA A 203 5.32 11.15 -13.28
C ALA A 203 4.23 10.89 -14.33
N ALA A 204 4.07 11.79 -15.31
CA ALA A 204 3.09 11.65 -16.39
C ALA A 204 3.45 10.50 -17.33
N THR A 205 4.75 10.22 -17.52
CA THR A 205 5.23 9.05 -18.25
C THR A 205 4.75 7.76 -17.58
N LEU A 206 4.82 7.67 -16.24
CA LEU A 206 4.25 6.53 -15.49
C LEU A 206 2.72 6.52 -15.55
N ALA A 207 2.07 7.68 -15.45
CA ALA A 207 0.62 7.79 -15.60
C ALA A 207 0.12 7.35 -16.98
N ASN A 208 0.98 7.41 -18.00
CA ASN A 208 0.69 7.06 -19.38
C ASN A 208 1.27 5.69 -19.77
N GLY A 209 1.27 4.72 -18.84
CA GLY A 209 1.68 3.33 -19.13
C GLY A 209 3.16 3.18 -19.52
N GLY A 210 4.01 4.13 -19.09
CA GLY A 210 5.45 4.13 -19.33
C GLY A 210 5.88 4.83 -20.62
N ILE A 211 4.97 5.57 -21.27
CA ILE A 211 5.23 6.33 -22.51
C ILE A 211 5.25 7.82 -22.20
N HIS A 212 6.33 8.50 -22.58
CA HIS A 212 6.44 9.93 -22.36
C HIS A 212 5.37 10.69 -23.16
N PRO A 213 4.58 11.58 -22.54
CA PRO A 213 3.36 12.13 -23.17
C PRO A 213 3.62 13.06 -24.36
N LEU A 214 4.81 13.68 -24.47
CA LEU A 214 5.18 14.53 -25.62
C LEU A 214 6.01 13.80 -26.68
N THR A 215 7.11 13.15 -26.28
CA THR A 215 8.03 12.49 -27.22
C THR A 215 7.52 11.15 -27.76
N GLY A 216 6.52 10.53 -27.11
CA GLY A 216 6.04 9.20 -27.46
C GLY A 216 7.03 8.07 -27.14
N VAL A 217 8.18 8.37 -26.54
CA VAL A 217 9.21 7.39 -26.23
C VAL A 217 8.78 6.54 -25.04
N ARG A 218 8.88 5.21 -25.19
CA ARG A 218 8.66 4.27 -24.10
C ARG A 218 9.88 4.23 -23.16
N ALA A 219 9.67 4.69 -21.93
CA ALA A 219 10.67 4.64 -20.87
C ALA A 219 10.65 3.29 -20.13
N VAL A 220 9.47 2.70 -19.96
CA VAL A 220 9.26 1.40 -19.29
C VAL A 220 8.02 0.68 -19.85
N SER A 221 7.91 -0.65 -19.68
CA SER A 221 6.73 -1.42 -20.10
C SER A 221 5.56 -1.17 -19.14
N SER A 222 4.33 -1.20 -19.65
CA SER A 222 3.11 -0.99 -18.84
C SER A 222 2.97 -2.03 -17.72
N GLN A 223 3.41 -3.27 -17.95
CA GLN A 223 3.46 -4.31 -16.91
C GLN A 223 4.29 -3.85 -15.70
N TYR A 224 5.50 -3.34 -15.92
CA TYR A 224 6.35 -2.91 -14.80
C TYR A 224 5.89 -1.58 -14.20
N VAL A 225 5.21 -0.71 -14.96
CA VAL A 225 4.55 0.47 -14.37
C VAL A 225 3.61 0.06 -13.24
N CYS A 226 2.82 -1.00 -13.41
CA CYS A 226 1.95 -1.50 -12.35
C CYS A 226 2.73 -1.78 -11.06
N HIS A 227 3.86 -2.49 -11.16
CA HIS A 227 4.71 -2.81 -10.02
C HIS A 227 5.34 -1.55 -9.40
N LEU A 228 5.81 -0.61 -10.23
CA LEU A 228 6.36 0.66 -9.75
C LEU A 228 5.33 1.42 -8.93
N LEU A 229 4.11 1.54 -9.44
CA LEU A 229 3.02 2.26 -8.78
C LEU A 229 2.60 1.56 -7.48
N SER A 230 2.52 0.23 -7.46
CA SER A 230 2.22 -0.55 -6.25
C SER A 230 3.23 -0.30 -5.13
N ILE A 231 4.52 -0.37 -5.43
CA ILE A 231 5.58 -0.16 -4.43
C ILE A 231 5.67 1.32 -4.02
N MET A 232 5.49 2.25 -4.96
CA MET A 232 5.42 3.68 -4.64
C MET A 232 4.23 3.99 -3.71
N PHE A 233 3.09 3.32 -3.90
CA PHE A 233 1.92 3.48 -3.04
C PHE A 233 2.15 2.96 -1.62
N SER A 234 2.77 1.79 -1.48
CA SER A 234 2.98 1.15 -0.17
C SER A 234 4.20 1.68 0.60
N SER A 235 5.23 2.15 -0.11
CA SER A 235 6.57 2.37 0.46
C SER A 235 7.27 3.66 0.02
N GLY A 236 6.72 4.43 -0.93
CA GLY A 236 7.45 5.54 -1.57
C GLY A 236 7.69 6.77 -0.68
N LEU A 237 6.97 6.89 0.43
CA LEU A 237 7.16 7.92 1.45
C LEU A 237 7.68 7.38 2.79
N TYR A 238 8.18 6.14 2.81
CA TYR A 238 8.77 5.48 3.99
C TYR A 238 7.74 5.30 5.12
N ASP A 239 8.10 5.66 6.36
CA ASP A 239 7.27 5.72 7.57
C ASP A 239 6.06 6.71 7.52
N TYR A 240 5.80 7.29 6.35
CA TYR A 240 4.62 8.11 6.06
C TYR A 240 3.79 7.56 4.89
N SER A 241 4.16 6.41 4.32
CA SER A 241 3.49 5.86 3.13
C SER A 241 2.04 5.48 3.42
N GLY A 242 1.78 4.87 4.58
CA GLY A 242 0.43 4.53 5.00
C GLY A 242 -0.44 5.76 5.23
N GLN A 243 0.07 6.78 5.94
CA GLN A 243 -0.67 8.05 6.12
C GLN A 243 -0.89 8.80 4.81
N TRP A 244 0.11 8.80 3.91
CA TRP A 244 -0.04 9.39 2.58
C TRP A 244 -1.09 8.66 1.76
N ALA A 245 -1.04 7.32 1.70
CA ALA A 245 -2.06 6.52 1.03
C ALA A 245 -3.44 6.80 1.62
N TYR A 246 -3.55 6.92 2.94
CA TYR A 246 -4.82 7.14 3.65
C TYR A 246 -5.44 8.53 3.41
N ARG A 247 -4.62 9.58 3.31
CA ARG A 247 -5.11 10.97 3.14
C ARG A 247 -5.15 11.43 1.69
N VAL A 248 -4.10 11.11 0.93
CA VAL A 248 -3.87 11.56 -0.45
C VAL A 248 -4.22 10.45 -1.44
N GLY A 249 -3.73 9.23 -1.18
CA GLY A 249 -4.14 8.05 -1.93
C GLY A 249 -3.66 7.98 -3.37
N ILE A 250 -2.47 8.51 -3.65
CA ILE A 250 -1.85 8.50 -4.99
C ILE A 250 -0.45 7.87 -4.87
N PRO A 251 -0.02 6.96 -5.75
CA PRO A 251 1.37 6.49 -5.79
C PRO A 251 2.36 7.65 -5.85
N ALA A 252 3.35 7.68 -4.95
CA ALA A 252 4.25 8.82 -4.87
C ALA A 252 5.63 8.45 -4.33
N LYS A 253 6.63 9.27 -4.65
CA LYS A 253 8.00 9.16 -4.14
C LYS A 253 8.51 10.54 -3.73
N SER A 254 9.08 10.61 -2.54
CA SER A 254 9.70 11.84 -2.01
C SER A 254 11.24 11.78 -2.02
N GLY A 255 11.89 12.94 -2.06
CA GLY A 255 13.34 13.10 -1.98
C GLY A 255 13.76 14.15 -0.96
N LEU A 256 14.99 14.02 -0.44
CA LEU A 256 15.56 14.93 0.55
C LEU A 256 15.88 16.34 0.02
N ALA A 257 15.82 16.55 -1.29
CA ALA A 257 15.88 17.87 -1.90
C ALA A 257 14.60 18.70 -1.65
N GLY A 258 13.55 18.12 -1.06
CA GLY A 258 12.27 18.80 -0.86
C GLY A 258 11.27 18.59 -1.99
N ALA A 259 11.49 17.59 -2.85
CA ALA A 259 10.59 17.23 -3.94
C ALA A 259 9.69 16.03 -3.61
N ILE A 260 8.48 16.02 -4.16
CA ILE A 260 7.58 14.87 -4.22
C ILE A 260 7.12 14.72 -5.66
N LEU A 261 7.26 13.50 -6.18
CA LEU A 261 6.65 13.02 -7.41
C LEU A 261 5.41 12.20 -7.05
N ALA A 262 4.27 12.43 -7.71
CA ALA A 262 3.04 11.65 -7.51
C ALA A 262 2.36 11.34 -8.85
N VAL A 263 1.78 10.16 -8.99
CA VAL A 263 1.26 9.64 -10.27
C VAL A 263 -0.22 9.33 -10.15
N VAL A 264 -1.07 10.04 -10.89
CA VAL A 264 -2.50 9.71 -11.03
C VAL A 264 -2.67 8.86 -12.29
N PRO A 265 -2.80 7.52 -12.17
CA PRO A 265 -2.76 6.61 -13.31
C PRO A 265 -3.84 6.97 -14.35
N GLY A 266 -3.45 7.01 -15.62
CA GLY A 266 -4.32 7.31 -16.76
C GLY A 266 -4.70 8.79 -16.91
N GLN A 267 -4.27 9.68 -16.00
CA GLN A 267 -4.71 11.07 -15.97
C GLN A 267 -3.57 12.08 -16.02
N MET A 268 -2.67 12.06 -15.02
CA MET A 268 -1.63 13.07 -14.89
C MET A 268 -0.48 12.66 -13.98
N GLY A 269 0.69 13.22 -14.25
CA GLY A 269 1.80 13.32 -13.32
C GLY A 269 1.73 14.61 -12.50
N LEU A 270 2.09 14.52 -11.22
CA LEU A 270 2.15 15.64 -10.29
C LEU A 270 3.55 15.75 -9.69
N ALA A 271 4.02 16.97 -9.49
CA ALA A 271 5.24 17.25 -8.76
C ALA A 271 5.07 18.48 -7.87
N ALA A 272 5.72 18.45 -6.72
CA ALA A 272 5.89 19.63 -5.88
C ALA A 272 7.33 19.70 -5.38
N TYR A 273 7.91 20.90 -5.34
CA TYR A 273 9.24 21.18 -4.83
C TYR A 273 9.19 22.30 -3.79
N SER A 274 9.75 22.05 -2.61
CA SER A 274 9.97 23.05 -1.56
C SER A 274 11.02 22.49 -0.58
N PRO A 275 12.21 23.09 -0.45
CA PRO A 275 13.34 22.54 0.32
C PRO A 275 13.07 22.27 1.80
N LEU A 276 12.16 23.02 2.43
CA LEU A 276 11.85 22.86 3.86
C LEU A 276 11.20 21.51 4.17
N LEU A 277 11.94 20.67 4.91
CA LEU A 277 11.49 19.37 5.37
C LEU A 277 10.97 19.42 6.81
N GLY A 278 9.77 18.85 7.04
CA GLY A 278 9.19 18.70 8.38
C GLY A 278 9.79 17.52 9.17
N ARG A 279 9.17 17.17 10.31
CA ARG A 279 9.64 16.12 11.23
C ARG A 279 9.83 14.73 10.61
N ARG A 280 9.10 14.40 9.54
CA ARG A 280 9.21 13.14 8.80
C ARG A 280 10.11 13.22 7.56
N HIS A 281 10.94 14.26 7.44
CA HIS A 281 11.82 14.49 6.29
C HIS A 281 11.07 14.56 4.94
N LYS A 282 9.90 15.20 4.94
CA LYS A 282 9.08 15.46 3.73
C LYS A 282 8.79 16.95 3.63
N THR A 283 8.66 17.46 2.42
CA THR A 283 8.27 18.84 2.19
C THR A 283 6.87 19.11 2.73
N VAL A 284 6.74 20.04 3.68
CA VAL A 284 5.44 20.35 4.30
C VAL A 284 4.50 20.98 3.28
N ARG A 285 5.01 21.96 2.50
CA ARG A 285 4.23 22.60 1.43
C ARG A 285 3.82 21.62 0.35
N GLY A 286 4.75 20.77 -0.11
CA GLY A 286 4.46 19.79 -1.14
C GLY A 286 3.42 18.75 -0.71
N VAL A 287 3.48 18.27 0.54
CA VAL A 287 2.44 17.36 1.06
C VAL A 287 1.07 18.02 1.08
N ARG A 288 0.96 19.25 1.62
CA ARG A 288 -0.32 19.97 1.70
C ARG A 288 -0.90 20.30 0.33
N ALA A 289 -0.06 20.75 -0.60
CA ALA A 289 -0.46 21.05 -1.97
C ALA A 289 -1.03 19.82 -2.68
N LEU A 290 -0.32 18.69 -2.61
CA LEU A 290 -0.75 17.45 -3.28
C LEU A 290 -1.98 16.82 -2.59
N GLU A 291 -2.12 16.96 -1.27
CA GLU A 291 -3.34 16.57 -0.54
C GLU A 291 -4.56 17.37 -1.01
N GLU A 292 -4.43 18.69 -1.16
CA GLU A 292 -5.52 19.54 -1.66
C GLU A 292 -5.87 19.28 -3.14
N ILE A 293 -4.87 19.02 -3.98
CA ILE A 293 -5.08 18.57 -5.37
C ILE A 293 -5.86 17.26 -5.38
N SER A 294 -5.44 16.27 -4.60
CA SER A 294 -6.12 14.96 -4.55
C SER A 294 -7.56 15.08 -4.09
N ASN A 295 -7.83 15.87 -3.05
CA ASN A 295 -9.19 16.08 -2.54
C ASN A 295 -10.08 16.82 -3.54
N THR A 296 -9.56 17.87 -4.19
CA THR A 296 -10.33 18.71 -5.12
C THR A 296 -10.65 17.97 -6.42
N TYR A 297 -9.67 17.26 -6.98
CA TYR A 297 -9.82 16.52 -8.24
C TYR A 297 -10.15 15.03 -8.04
N ARG A 298 -10.40 14.60 -6.80
CA ARG A 298 -10.74 13.22 -6.41
C ARG A 298 -9.75 12.17 -6.95
N CYS A 299 -8.46 12.48 -6.91
CA CYS A 299 -7.39 11.65 -7.51
C CYS A 299 -7.06 10.37 -6.74
N HIS A 300 -7.62 10.18 -5.55
CA HIS A 300 -7.34 9.00 -4.73
C HIS A 300 -7.70 7.69 -5.47
N SER A 301 -6.79 6.72 -5.51
CA SER A 301 -6.93 5.46 -6.27
C SER A 301 -8.16 4.60 -5.94
N PHE A 302 -8.80 4.82 -4.79
CA PHE A 302 -9.98 4.08 -4.34
C PHE A 302 -11.26 4.92 -4.36
N CYS A 303 -11.22 6.12 -4.94
CA CYS A 303 -12.42 6.85 -5.30
C CYS A 303 -13.14 6.14 -6.45
N ARG A 304 -14.48 6.13 -6.43
CA ARG A 304 -15.27 5.61 -7.55
C ARG A 304 -14.94 6.44 -8.81
N PRO A 305 -14.64 5.81 -9.96
CA PRO A 305 -14.37 6.56 -11.20
C PRO A 305 -15.56 7.46 -11.54
N GLN A 306 -15.33 8.76 -11.75
CA GLN A 306 -16.40 9.65 -12.24
C GLN A 306 -16.81 9.22 -13.65
N ARG A 307 -18.13 9.11 -13.91
CA ARG A 307 -18.66 9.02 -15.27
C ARG A 307 -18.21 10.30 -16.01
N GLY A 308 -17.38 10.15 -17.04
CA GLY A 308 -17.03 11.24 -17.96
C GLY A 308 -15.56 11.71 -18.01
N LEU A 309 -14.65 11.23 -17.15
CA LEU A 309 -13.24 11.70 -17.13
C LEU A 309 -12.20 10.70 -17.66
N CYS A 310 -12.59 9.48 -18.03
CA CYS A 310 -11.72 8.55 -18.76
C CYS A 310 -12.61 7.48 -19.43
N SER A 311 -12.83 7.60 -20.73
CA SER A 311 -13.70 6.70 -21.53
C SER A 311 -12.93 5.64 -22.32
N THR A 312 -11.63 5.43 -22.03
CA THR A 312 -10.76 4.59 -22.87
C THR A 312 -10.15 3.37 -22.19
N ILE A 313 -10.39 3.15 -20.90
CA ILE A 313 -10.04 1.85 -20.30
C ILE A 313 -11.18 0.90 -20.65
N SER A 314 -10.90 -0.06 -21.54
CA SER A 314 -11.75 -1.24 -21.78
C SER A 314 -12.14 -1.81 -20.43
N ARG A 315 -13.37 -1.53 -19.98
CA ARG A 315 -13.88 -2.11 -18.75
C ARG A 315 -14.14 -3.57 -19.09
N SER A 316 -13.32 -4.46 -18.55
CA SER A 316 -13.68 -5.89 -18.55
C SER A 316 -15.10 -6.02 -18.03
N SER A 317 -15.90 -6.82 -18.73
CA SER A 317 -17.32 -7.00 -18.41
C SER A 317 -17.48 -7.32 -16.91
N THR A 318 -18.41 -6.63 -16.26
CA THR A 318 -18.88 -6.99 -14.92
C THR A 318 -20.17 -7.80 -15.00
N ASP A 319 -20.60 -8.17 -16.22
CA ASP A 319 -21.74 -9.04 -16.40
C ASP A 319 -21.42 -10.42 -15.82
N VAL A 320 -22.33 -10.93 -14.99
CA VAL A 320 -22.20 -12.23 -14.35
C VAL A 320 -22.06 -13.34 -15.38
N ALA A 321 -22.75 -13.23 -16.52
CA ALA A 321 -22.68 -14.22 -17.60
C ALA A 321 -21.26 -14.40 -18.15
N ASP A 322 -20.45 -13.34 -18.16
CA ASP A 322 -19.08 -13.35 -18.68
C ASP A 322 -18.05 -13.83 -17.64
N ILE A 323 -18.29 -13.54 -16.36
CA ILE A 323 -17.35 -13.89 -15.27
C ILE A 323 -17.57 -15.30 -14.71
N GLU A 324 -18.79 -15.84 -14.80
CA GLU A 324 -19.10 -17.16 -14.24
C GLU A 324 -18.26 -18.30 -14.82
N PRO A 325 -18.07 -18.42 -16.14
CA PRO A 325 -17.18 -19.44 -16.70
C PRO A 325 -15.73 -19.31 -16.18
N VAL A 326 -15.26 -18.09 -15.93
CA VAL A 326 -13.92 -17.83 -15.40
C VAL A 326 -13.80 -18.33 -13.96
N PHE A 327 -14.80 -18.08 -13.12
CA PHE A 327 -14.82 -18.54 -11.73
C PHE A 327 -14.88 -20.07 -11.65
N GLN A 328 -15.71 -20.72 -12.46
CA GLN A 328 -15.79 -22.19 -12.53
C GLN A 328 -14.46 -22.81 -13.00
N ALA A 329 -13.84 -22.23 -14.04
CA ALA A 329 -12.57 -22.72 -14.56
C ALA A 329 -11.42 -22.59 -13.53
N ILE A 330 -11.34 -21.47 -12.81
CA ILE A 330 -10.33 -21.25 -11.77
C ILE A 330 -10.57 -22.18 -10.58
N HIS A 331 -11.82 -22.38 -10.16
CA HIS A 331 -12.16 -23.35 -9.10
C HIS A 331 -11.71 -24.75 -9.49
N ALA A 332 -12.09 -25.22 -10.68
CA ALA A 332 -11.70 -26.53 -11.20
C ALA A 332 -10.17 -26.69 -11.30
N GLN A 333 -9.45 -25.65 -11.71
CA GLN A 333 -7.99 -25.65 -11.83
C GLN A 333 -7.30 -25.85 -10.47
N TYR A 334 -7.78 -25.19 -9.41
CA TYR A 334 -7.10 -25.19 -8.11
C TYR A 334 -7.73 -26.10 -7.05
N ARG A 335 -8.86 -26.77 -7.33
CA ARG A 335 -9.53 -27.64 -6.35
C ARG A 335 -8.61 -28.72 -5.76
N GLY A 336 -7.65 -29.22 -6.53
CA GLY A 336 -6.71 -30.27 -6.13
C GLY A 336 -5.47 -29.79 -5.36
N VAL A 337 -5.33 -28.48 -5.10
CA VAL A 337 -4.20 -27.95 -4.33
C VAL A 337 -4.49 -28.08 -2.83
N ASP A 338 -3.74 -28.91 -2.12
CA ASP A 338 -4.01 -29.26 -0.71
C ASP A 338 -2.79 -29.28 0.23
N HIS A 339 -1.58 -28.94 -0.24
CA HIS A 339 -0.32 -29.00 0.52
C HIS A 339 -0.14 -27.93 1.63
N GLY A 340 -1.20 -27.23 2.03
CA GLY A 340 -1.18 -26.23 3.10
C GLY A 340 -1.61 -26.78 4.45
N GLU A 341 -1.50 -25.95 5.47
CA GLU A 341 -1.83 -26.32 6.85
C GLU A 341 -3.10 -25.62 7.35
N ILE A 342 -3.92 -26.34 8.12
CA ILE A 342 -5.00 -25.69 8.87
C ILE A 342 -4.39 -24.94 10.05
N TYR A 343 -4.92 -23.76 10.34
CA TYR A 343 -4.58 -23.02 11.54
C TYR A 343 -5.11 -23.72 12.81
N VAL A 344 -4.28 -24.51 13.47
CA VAL A 344 -4.66 -25.32 14.65
C VAL A 344 -4.51 -24.61 15.99
N SER A 345 -3.89 -23.42 16.00
CA SER A 345 -3.76 -22.60 17.21
C SER A 345 -5.12 -22.05 17.69
N GLU A 346 -6.10 -21.94 16.79
CA GLU A 346 -7.48 -21.62 17.14
C GLU A 346 -8.28 -22.92 17.31
N PRO A 347 -8.75 -23.27 18.53
CA PRO A 347 -9.49 -24.51 18.74
C PRO A 347 -10.71 -24.68 17.83
N GLY A 348 -11.44 -23.58 17.56
CA GLY A 348 -12.61 -23.58 16.67
C GLY A 348 -12.30 -23.89 15.21
N LEU A 349 -11.02 -23.88 14.80
CA LEU A 349 -10.60 -24.17 13.43
C LEU A 349 -9.97 -25.57 13.26
N ARG A 350 -9.75 -26.32 14.34
CA ARG A 350 -9.04 -27.62 14.29
C ARG A 350 -9.74 -28.70 13.48
N TYR A 351 -11.07 -28.62 13.38
CA TYR A 351 -11.91 -29.67 12.80
C TYR A 351 -12.59 -29.25 11.50
N VAL A 352 -12.13 -28.16 10.86
CA VAL A 352 -12.67 -27.72 9.57
C VAL A 352 -12.30 -28.70 8.46
N ASP A 353 -13.20 -28.92 7.51
CA ASP A 353 -12.90 -29.75 6.35
C ASP A 353 -11.91 -29.02 5.43
N ARG A 354 -10.69 -29.55 5.36
CA ARG A 354 -9.58 -29.01 4.54
C ARG A 354 -9.94 -28.89 3.06
N ARG A 355 -10.88 -29.71 2.58
CA ARG A 355 -11.26 -29.79 1.17
C ARG A 355 -12.14 -28.64 0.74
N GLN A 356 -12.88 -28.01 1.68
CA GLN A 356 -13.77 -26.89 1.41
C GLN A 356 -13.09 -25.81 0.57
N PHE A 357 -13.75 -25.46 -0.53
CA PHE A 357 -13.24 -24.47 -1.46
C PHE A 357 -14.37 -23.75 -2.18
N ALA A 358 -14.43 -22.45 -1.97
CA ALA A 358 -15.41 -21.59 -2.61
C ALA A 358 -14.76 -20.35 -3.21
N ILE A 359 -15.28 -19.92 -4.35
CA ILE A 359 -15.01 -18.61 -4.95
C ILE A 359 -16.36 -17.96 -5.18
N CYS A 360 -16.57 -16.76 -4.66
CA CYS A 360 -17.82 -16.02 -4.83
C CYS A 360 -17.54 -14.56 -5.17
N ALA A 361 -18.38 -13.95 -6.00
CA ALA A 361 -18.38 -12.51 -6.18
C ALA A 361 -19.80 -11.94 -6.21
N VAL A 362 -19.93 -10.69 -5.77
CA VAL A 362 -21.17 -9.92 -5.81
C VAL A 362 -20.88 -8.54 -6.40
N THR A 363 -21.63 -8.15 -7.43
CA THR A 363 -21.45 -6.86 -8.12
C THR A 363 -22.05 -5.69 -7.32
N THR A 364 -21.71 -4.46 -7.68
CA THR A 364 -22.33 -3.26 -7.05
C THR A 364 -23.81 -3.10 -7.39
N GLU A 365 -24.29 -3.87 -8.37
CA GLU A 365 -25.68 -3.97 -8.81
C GLU A 365 -26.42 -5.13 -8.12
N GLY A 366 -25.73 -5.92 -7.29
CA GLY A 366 -26.32 -7.00 -6.50
C GLY A 366 -26.40 -8.36 -7.20
N GLN A 367 -25.83 -8.50 -8.40
CA GLN A 367 -25.73 -9.79 -9.08
C GLN A 367 -24.62 -10.63 -8.43
N SER A 368 -24.76 -11.95 -8.38
CA SER A 368 -23.81 -12.84 -7.70
C SER A 368 -23.40 -14.03 -8.56
N VAL A 369 -22.15 -14.44 -8.40
CA VAL A 369 -21.58 -15.66 -8.98
C VAL A 369 -20.88 -16.47 -7.91
N ALA A 370 -20.93 -17.80 -8.01
CA ALA A 370 -20.29 -18.69 -7.05
C ALA A 370 -19.82 -20.00 -7.71
N ALA A 371 -18.69 -20.51 -7.24
CA ALA A 371 -18.19 -21.84 -7.55
C ALA A 371 -17.79 -22.56 -6.25
N GLY A 372 -18.15 -23.83 -6.12
CA GLY A 372 -17.85 -24.65 -4.94
C GLY A 372 -18.73 -24.37 -3.71
N ASP A 373 -18.15 -24.52 -2.52
CA ASP A 373 -18.86 -24.58 -1.23
C ASP A 373 -19.24 -23.19 -0.69
N ALA A 374 -19.85 -22.33 -1.51
CA ALA A 374 -20.04 -20.91 -1.20
C ALA A 374 -20.96 -20.64 0.00
N ASP A 375 -21.82 -21.61 0.32
CA ASP A 375 -22.80 -21.54 1.41
C ASP A 375 -22.32 -22.24 2.69
N ALA A 376 -21.09 -22.80 2.71
CA ALA A 376 -20.49 -23.35 3.91
C ALA A 376 -20.16 -22.24 4.92
N ASP A 377 -20.64 -22.41 6.15
CA ASP A 377 -20.38 -21.48 7.25
C ASP A 377 -18.96 -21.68 7.82
N PHE A 378 -18.32 -20.58 8.17
CA PHE A 378 -17.01 -20.54 8.81
C PHE A 378 -16.85 -19.29 9.68
N LEU A 379 -15.84 -19.31 10.56
CA LEU A 379 -15.49 -18.16 11.38
C LEU A 379 -14.81 -17.07 10.54
N ILE A 380 -15.28 -15.82 10.66
CA ILE A 380 -14.74 -14.69 9.89
C ILE A 380 -13.30 -14.32 10.27
N GLN A 381 -12.90 -14.57 11.52
CA GLN A 381 -11.54 -14.35 12.02
C GLN A 381 -11.03 -12.92 11.71
N SER A 382 -9.77 -12.73 11.33
CA SER A 382 -9.14 -11.41 11.10
C SER A 382 -9.82 -10.52 10.06
N VAL A 383 -10.72 -11.04 9.21
CA VAL A 383 -11.54 -10.19 8.33
C VAL A 383 -12.50 -9.31 9.12
N SER A 384 -12.87 -9.73 10.34
CA SER A 384 -13.71 -8.95 11.29
C SER A 384 -13.23 -7.53 11.56
N LYS A 385 -11.91 -7.36 11.63
CA LYS A 385 -11.24 -6.09 11.95
C LYS A 385 -11.65 -4.95 11.01
N LEU A 386 -12.08 -5.26 9.79
CA LEU A 386 -12.59 -4.26 8.83
C LEU A 386 -13.85 -3.57 9.35
N MET A 387 -14.83 -4.36 9.80
CA MET A 387 -16.15 -3.88 10.19
C MET A 387 -16.07 -3.07 11.50
N THR A 388 -15.27 -3.54 12.45
CA THR A 388 -15.04 -2.80 13.71
C THR A 388 -14.21 -1.54 13.50
N TYR A 389 -13.24 -1.55 12.59
CA TYR A 389 -12.52 -0.32 12.22
C TYR A 389 -13.45 0.72 11.58
N GLY A 390 -14.30 0.28 10.65
CA GLY A 390 -15.33 1.14 10.07
C GLY A 390 -16.28 1.74 11.12
N LEU A 391 -16.72 0.93 12.08
CA LEU A 391 -17.58 1.39 13.17
C LEU A 391 -16.88 2.40 14.09
N ALA A 392 -15.61 2.16 14.43
CA ALA A 392 -14.81 3.11 15.22
C ALA A 392 -14.62 4.46 14.50
N LEU A 393 -14.46 4.45 13.17
CA LEU A 393 -14.42 5.67 12.36
C LEU A 393 -15.77 6.40 12.37
N GLU A 394 -16.90 5.70 12.30
CA GLU A 394 -18.23 6.33 12.43
C GLU A 394 -18.44 6.95 13.82
N ASP A 395 -17.89 6.32 14.86
CA ASP A 395 -18.04 6.79 16.24
C ASP A 395 -17.17 8.02 16.55
N HIS A 396 -15.94 8.08 16.04
CA HIS A 396 -14.96 9.08 16.50
C HIS A 396 -14.32 9.91 15.38
N GLY A 397 -14.47 9.51 14.12
CA GLY A 397 -13.80 10.14 12.98
C GLY A 397 -12.31 9.80 12.89
N ARG A 398 -11.69 10.18 11.76
CA ARG A 398 -10.30 9.81 11.41
C ARG A 398 -9.27 10.26 12.44
N ASP A 399 -9.31 11.54 12.80
CA ASP A 399 -8.23 12.13 13.61
C ASP A 399 -8.19 11.56 15.03
N GLU A 400 -9.35 11.23 15.61
CA GLU A 400 -9.40 10.61 16.94
C GLU A 400 -8.95 9.15 16.91
N VAL A 401 -9.40 8.37 15.92
CA VAL A 401 -8.95 6.97 15.76
C VAL A 401 -7.43 6.90 15.51
N LEU A 402 -6.88 7.83 14.72
CA LEU A 402 -5.44 7.90 14.41
C LEU A 402 -4.54 8.22 15.61
N LYS A 403 -5.10 8.76 16.70
CA LYS A 403 -4.37 8.92 17.98
C LYS A 403 -4.10 7.58 18.66
N ARG A 404 -4.97 6.58 18.43
CA ARG A 404 -4.95 5.28 19.10
C ARG A 404 -4.35 4.18 18.23
N VAL A 405 -4.57 4.25 16.92
CA VAL A 405 -4.11 3.23 15.95
C VAL A 405 -3.59 3.93 14.69
N GLY A 406 -2.41 3.53 14.21
CA GLY A 406 -1.84 4.05 12.97
C GLY A 406 -2.53 3.51 11.70
N VAL A 407 -1.91 3.77 10.56
CA VAL A 407 -2.27 3.20 9.24
C VAL A 407 -1.03 2.81 8.43
N GLU A 408 0.12 2.70 9.09
CA GLU A 408 1.38 2.35 8.42
C GLU A 408 1.45 0.82 8.27
N PRO A 409 1.88 0.32 7.10
CA PRO A 409 2.18 -1.09 6.96
C PRO A 409 3.47 -1.43 7.71
N THR A 410 3.62 -2.68 8.14
CA THR A 410 4.79 -3.11 8.92
C THR A 410 5.69 -4.12 8.24
N GLY A 411 5.15 -4.86 7.26
CA GLY A 411 5.82 -6.03 6.68
C GLY A 411 5.93 -7.21 7.65
N ASP A 412 5.34 -7.13 8.85
CA ASP A 412 5.48 -8.17 9.87
C ASP A 412 4.52 -9.35 9.61
N ALA A 413 4.96 -10.55 10.01
CA ALA A 413 4.11 -11.74 10.01
C ALA A 413 2.88 -11.55 10.92
N TYR A 414 1.78 -12.25 10.59
CA TYR A 414 0.53 -12.18 11.38
C TYR A 414 0.73 -12.55 12.86
N ASN A 415 1.74 -13.38 13.12
CA ASN A 415 2.06 -13.89 14.45
C ASN A 415 3.23 -13.15 15.15
N ALA A 416 3.68 -11.99 14.68
CA ALA A 416 4.79 -11.25 15.29
C ALA A 416 4.53 -10.80 16.75
N VAL A 417 5.58 -10.90 17.59
CA VAL A 417 5.57 -10.51 19.02
C VAL A 417 5.66 -8.99 19.11
N ILE A 418 4.49 -8.34 19.05
CA ILE A 418 4.21 -6.91 19.30
C ILE A 418 5.23 -5.92 18.71
N LYS A 419 4.93 -5.40 17.52
CA LYS A 419 5.53 -4.16 17.01
C LYS A 419 4.55 -3.00 17.23
N VAL A 420 4.97 -1.99 17.97
CA VAL A 420 4.29 -0.69 18.06
C VAL A 420 5.21 0.39 17.52
N GLN A 421 4.64 1.50 17.04
CA GLN A 421 5.45 2.60 16.52
C GLN A 421 6.41 3.12 17.59
N THR A 422 7.71 3.22 17.26
CA THR A 422 8.77 3.53 18.23
C THR A 422 8.51 4.79 19.04
N ALA A 423 8.07 5.87 18.39
CA ALA A 423 7.83 7.16 19.03
C ALA A 423 6.46 7.24 19.71
N SER A 424 5.38 6.92 18.98
CA SER A 424 4.01 7.12 19.48
C SER A 424 3.44 5.95 20.27
N LYS A 425 4.11 4.79 20.27
CA LYS A 425 3.67 3.52 20.91
C LYS A 425 2.29 2.99 20.49
N ARG A 426 1.61 3.65 19.56
CA ARG A 426 0.40 3.13 18.90
C ARG A 426 0.68 1.88 18.05
N PRO A 427 -0.27 0.94 17.94
CA PRO A 427 -0.23 -0.10 16.92
C PRO A 427 -0.09 0.52 15.53
N HIS A 428 0.62 -0.17 14.64
CA HIS A 428 0.94 0.38 13.32
C HIS A 428 -0.28 0.58 12.42
N ASN A 429 -1.24 -0.34 12.45
CA ASN A 429 -2.47 -0.31 11.65
C ASN A 429 -3.57 -1.17 12.30
N PRO A 430 -4.85 -1.00 11.91
CA PRO A 430 -5.96 -1.78 12.47
C PRO A 430 -6.04 -3.24 11.98
N MET A 431 -5.20 -3.65 11.02
CA MET A 431 -5.26 -5.00 10.42
C MET A 431 -4.43 -6.03 11.18
N VAL A 432 -3.52 -5.59 12.06
CA VAL A 432 -2.80 -6.44 13.02
C VAL A 432 -3.58 -6.60 14.33
N ASN A 433 -3.30 -7.64 15.11
CA ASN A 433 -4.05 -7.93 16.35
C ASN A 433 -4.03 -6.78 17.36
N ALA A 434 -2.87 -6.14 17.58
CA ALA A 434 -2.75 -4.98 18.46
C ALA A 434 -3.65 -3.82 18.01
N GLY A 435 -3.74 -3.57 16.70
CA GLY A 435 -4.63 -2.56 16.15
C GLY A 435 -6.11 -2.96 16.29
N GLY A 436 -6.45 -4.22 16.00
CA GLY A 436 -7.80 -4.73 16.18
C GLY A 436 -8.31 -4.64 17.62
N LEU A 437 -7.45 -4.95 18.61
CA LEU A 437 -7.76 -4.80 20.04
C LEU A 437 -7.97 -3.34 20.43
N ALA A 438 -7.07 -2.45 20.01
CA ALA A 438 -7.22 -1.02 20.24
C ALA A 438 -8.51 -0.49 19.59
N VAL A 439 -8.83 -0.88 18.35
CA VAL A 439 -10.10 -0.53 17.67
C VAL A 439 -11.31 -1.07 18.42
N ALA A 440 -11.29 -2.33 18.88
CA ALA A 440 -12.39 -2.90 19.67
C ALA A 440 -12.65 -2.08 20.94
N SER A 441 -11.59 -1.59 21.60
CA SER A 441 -11.71 -0.72 22.78
C SER A 441 -12.42 0.62 22.49
N LEU A 442 -12.41 1.10 21.24
CA LEU A 442 -13.04 2.37 20.84
C LEU A 442 -14.55 2.25 20.56
N ILE A 443 -15.09 1.05 20.40
CA ILE A 443 -16.51 0.88 20.05
C ILE A 443 -17.40 1.41 21.18
N LYS A 444 -18.22 2.43 20.87
CA LYS A 444 -19.12 3.06 21.85
C LYS A 444 -20.20 2.09 22.34
N GLY A 445 -20.62 2.25 23.59
CA GLY A 445 -21.74 1.53 24.19
C GLY A 445 -21.61 1.45 25.71
N LYS A 446 -22.74 1.46 26.41
CA LYS A 446 -22.87 1.26 27.85
C LYS A 446 -22.74 -0.24 28.15
N GLY A 447 -21.52 -0.65 28.49
CA GLY A 447 -21.19 -2.01 28.87
C GLY A 447 -21.09 -3.02 27.71
N PRO A 448 -20.75 -4.28 28.00
CA PRO A 448 -20.40 -5.28 26.98
C PRO A 448 -21.53 -5.61 26.01
N ALA A 449 -22.75 -5.82 26.51
CA ALA A 449 -23.90 -6.24 25.69
C ALA A 449 -24.27 -5.20 24.62
N GLN A 450 -24.29 -3.90 24.96
CA GLN A 450 -24.60 -2.86 23.99
C GLN A 450 -23.51 -2.74 22.92
N ARG A 451 -22.23 -2.90 23.31
CA ARG A 451 -21.10 -2.86 22.37
C ARG A 451 -21.16 -4.04 21.40
N LEU A 452 -21.42 -5.25 21.90
CA LEU A 452 -21.61 -6.44 21.05
C LEU A 452 -22.80 -6.27 20.08
N ASN A 453 -23.95 -5.81 20.57
CA ASN A 453 -25.13 -5.57 19.74
C ASN A 453 -24.84 -4.57 18.60
N ARG A 454 -24.05 -3.52 18.88
CA ARG A 454 -23.63 -2.57 17.85
C ARG A 454 -22.70 -3.19 16.82
N VAL A 455 -21.79 -4.07 17.24
CA VAL A 455 -20.93 -4.82 16.31
C VAL A 455 -21.78 -5.73 15.43
N LEU A 456 -22.65 -6.56 16.00
CA LEU A 456 -23.54 -7.46 15.22
C LEU A 456 -24.49 -6.69 14.29
N ALA A 457 -25.04 -5.56 14.74
CA ALA A 457 -25.85 -4.68 13.90
C ALA A 457 -25.02 -4.09 12.75
N ALA A 458 -23.74 -3.75 12.98
CA ALA A 458 -22.85 -3.33 11.91
C ALA A 458 -22.68 -4.44 10.87
N TYR A 459 -22.38 -5.68 11.29
CA TYR A 459 -22.30 -6.84 10.38
C TYR A 459 -23.58 -7.02 9.56
N GLN A 460 -24.75 -6.96 10.19
CA GLN A 460 -26.03 -7.07 9.50
C GLN A 460 -26.19 -6.00 8.40
N ARG A 461 -25.70 -4.77 8.61
CA ARG A 461 -25.72 -3.74 7.56
C ARG A 461 -24.84 -4.13 6.35
N TYR A 462 -23.72 -4.82 6.58
CA TYR A 462 -22.82 -5.26 5.50
C TYR A 462 -23.30 -6.52 4.79
N THR A 463 -23.83 -7.52 5.49
CA THR A 463 -24.29 -8.79 4.90
C THR A 463 -25.70 -8.69 4.33
N GLY A 464 -26.54 -7.81 4.91
CA GLY A 464 -27.97 -7.77 4.62
C GLY A 464 -28.80 -8.80 5.40
N ARG A 465 -28.18 -9.62 6.26
CA ARG A 465 -28.84 -10.64 7.09
C ARG A 465 -28.32 -10.61 8.54
N PRO A 466 -29.08 -11.13 9.53
CA PRO A 466 -28.60 -11.21 10.91
C PRO A 466 -27.24 -11.92 11.03
N ALA A 467 -26.36 -11.38 11.87
CA ALA A 467 -25.05 -11.96 12.16
C ALA A 467 -25.10 -12.75 13.48
N HIS A 468 -24.46 -13.91 13.49
CA HIS A 468 -24.43 -14.80 14.65
C HIS A 468 -22.99 -15.05 15.12
N LEU A 469 -22.86 -15.30 16.42
CA LEU A 469 -21.60 -15.60 17.07
C LEU A 469 -21.51 -17.10 17.35
N ASP A 470 -20.39 -17.72 17.01
CA ASP A 470 -20.04 -19.01 17.55
C ASP A 470 -19.57 -18.83 19.01
N THR A 471 -20.47 -19.15 19.95
CA THR A 471 -20.19 -19.00 21.39
C THR A 471 -19.16 -20.02 21.86
N ALA A 472 -19.12 -21.22 21.27
CA ALA A 472 -18.16 -22.25 21.65
C ALA A 472 -16.74 -21.85 21.22
N ALA A 473 -16.59 -21.35 20.00
CA ALA A 473 -15.31 -20.81 19.51
C ALA A 473 -14.84 -19.63 20.37
N PHE A 474 -15.72 -18.66 20.66
CA PHE A 474 -15.40 -17.53 21.52
C PHE A 474 -14.91 -17.96 22.91
N LEU A 475 -15.64 -18.85 23.59
CA LEU A 475 -15.28 -19.32 24.92
C LEU A 475 -13.95 -20.09 24.91
N SER A 476 -13.70 -20.87 23.86
CA SER A 476 -12.46 -21.62 23.68
C SER A 476 -11.26 -20.69 23.46
N GLU A 477 -11.40 -19.70 22.56
CA GLU A 477 -10.35 -18.72 22.30
C GLU A 477 -10.06 -17.89 23.57
N ARG A 478 -11.11 -17.47 24.30
CA ARG A 478 -10.97 -16.71 25.54
C ARG A 478 -10.13 -17.45 26.60
N ALA A 479 -10.20 -18.78 26.66
CA ALA A 479 -9.47 -19.58 27.63
C ALA A 479 -7.97 -19.73 27.34
N GLY A 480 -7.53 -19.52 26.08
CA GLY A 480 -6.17 -19.86 25.63
C GLY A 480 -5.41 -18.75 24.89
N ASN A 481 -5.80 -17.48 25.04
CA ASN A 481 -5.24 -16.37 24.24
C ASN A 481 -4.29 -15.44 25.01
N ASP A 482 -3.31 -16.03 25.71
CA ASP A 482 -2.33 -15.31 26.55
C ASP A 482 -1.60 -14.19 25.79
N ARG A 483 -1.32 -14.42 24.50
CA ARG A 483 -0.65 -13.43 23.66
C ARG A 483 -1.48 -12.16 23.48
N ASN A 484 -2.76 -12.27 23.15
CA ASN A 484 -3.61 -11.09 22.99
C ASN A 484 -3.85 -10.41 24.36
N TRP A 485 -3.84 -11.16 25.48
CA TRP A 485 -3.86 -10.58 26.83
C TRP A 485 -2.61 -9.73 27.10
N ALA A 486 -1.43 -10.26 26.84
CA ALA A 486 -0.16 -9.52 26.95
C ALA A 486 -0.17 -8.25 26.08
N ILE A 487 -0.65 -8.35 24.83
CA ILE A 487 -0.83 -7.19 23.94
C ILE A 487 -1.75 -6.15 24.59
N ALA A 488 -2.91 -6.56 25.10
CA ALA A 488 -3.90 -5.63 25.64
C ALA A 488 -3.39 -4.91 26.91
N TYR A 489 -2.67 -5.61 27.79
CA TYR A 489 -2.01 -5.00 28.95
C TYR A 489 -0.97 -3.97 28.55
N LEU A 490 -0.15 -4.28 27.54
CA LEU A 490 0.86 -3.37 27.04
C LEU A 490 0.23 -2.13 26.37
N LEU A 491 -0.83 -2.33 25.59
CA LEU A 491 -1.56 -1.22 24.96
C LEU A 491 -2.25 -0.33 25.99
N ARG A 492 -2.77 -0.87 27.10
CA ARG A 492 -3.25 -0.06 28.22
C ARG A 492 -2.11 0.76 28.84
N ASN A 493 -0.95 0.15 29.07
CA ASN A 493 0.22 0.87 29.60
C ASN A 493 0.64 2.03 28.69
N PHE A 494 0.49 1.88 27.36
CA PHE A 494 0.76 2.96 26.40
C PHE A 494 -0.41 3.94 26.20
N GLY A 495 -1.52 3.78 26.93
CA GLY A 495 -2.72 4.62 26.77
C GLY A 495 -3.46 4.42 25.44
N MET A 496 -3.25 3.30 24.76
CA MET A 496 -3.93 2.97 23.49
C MET A 496 -5.25 2.24 23.71
N ILE A 497 -5.42 1.61 24.88
CA ILE A 497 -6.68 1.05 25.38
C ILE A 497 -7.01 1.77 26.69
N GLU A 498 -8.24 2.24 26.81
CA GLU A 498 -8.79 2.81 28.05
C GLU A 498 -9.89 1.93 28.62
N GLY A 499 -10.10 2.03 29.94
CA GLY A 499 -11.12 1.27 30.64
C GLY A 499 -10.75 -0.18 30.89
N ASP A 500 -11.78 -1.03 30.88
CA ASP A 500 -11.67 -2.46 31.19
C ASP A 500 -11.09 -3.25 30.00
N ILE A 501 -9.86 -3.77 30.20
CA ILE A 501 -9.18 -4.61 29.21
C ILE A 501 -9.99 -5.86 28.88
N GLY A 502 -10.61 -6.49 29.88
CA GLY A 502 -11.39 -7.71 29.70
C GLY A 502 -12.57 -7.49 28.76
N GLN A 503 -13.22 -6.32 28.85
CA GLN A 503 -14.31 -5.98 27.92
C GLN A 503 -13.81 -5.72 26.50
N ALA A 504 -12.65 -5.06 26.34
CA ALA A 504 -12.06 -4.85 25.02
C ALA A 504 -11.62 -6.17 24.39
N MET A 505 -11.04 -7.06 25.19
CA MET A 505 -10.64 -8.40 24.80
C MET A 505 -11.86 -9.24 24.40
N ASP A 506 -12.89 -9.32 25.26
CA ASP A 506 -14.10 -10.09 24.99
C ASP A 506 -14.75 -9.62 23.67
N LEU A 507 -14.88 -8.31 23.45
CA LEU A 507 -15.45 -7.78 22.21
C LEU A 507 -14.58 -8.08 20.99
N TYR A 508 -13.25 -8.04 21.14
CA TYR A 508 -12.31 -8.40 20.09
C TYR A 508 -12.39 -9.88 19.70
N LEU A 509 -12.49 -10.78 20.66
CA LEU A 509 -12.66 -12.21 20.39
C LEU A 509 -14.04 -12.47 19.80
N GLN A 510 -15.08 -11.83 20.33
CA GLN A 510 -16.43 -11.97 19.81
C GLN A 510 -16.55 -11.60 18.33
N GLN A 511 -15.95 -10.50 17.87
CA GLN A 511 -15.97 -10.17 16.44
C GLN A 511 -15.26 -11.22 15.56
N CYS A 512 -14.21 -11.88 16.07
CA CYS A 512 -13.47 -12.91 15.34
C CYS A 512 -14.29 -14.20 15.20
N SER A 513 -15.17 -14.48 16.17
CA SER A 513 -16.05 -15.65 16.21
C SER A 513 -17.38 -15.46 15.50
N VAL A 514 -17.58 -14.39 14.72
CA VAL A 514 -18.79 -14.22 13.90
C VAL A 514 -18.80 -15.25 12.77
N ILE A 515 -19.94 -15.91 12.59
CA ILE A 515 -20.16 -16.93 11.56
C ILE A 515 -20.63 -16.24 10.26
N VAL A 516 -19.98 -16.57 9.15
CA VAL A 516 -20.29 -16.09 7.80
C VAL A 516 -20.05 -17.19 6.78
N ASN A 517 -20.56 -17.01 5.56
CA ASN A 517 -20.18 -17.82 4.41
C ASN A 517 -19.52 -16.96 3.31
N SER A 518 -19.17 -17.59 2.18
CA SER A 518 -18.46 -16.88 1.09
C SER A 518 -19.34 -15.83 0.42
N ARG A 519 -20.66 -16.05 0.36
CA ARG A 519 -21.60 -15.05 -0.18
C ARG A 519 -21.64 -13.82 0.70
N ASP A 520 -21.73 -13.99 2.02
CA ASP A 520 -21.71 -12.86 2.94
C ASP A 520 -20.47 -12.00 2.75
N LEU A 521 -19.29 -12.62 2.74
CA LEU A 521 -18.03 -11.91 2.53
C LEU A 521 -18.00 -11.18 1.18
N ALA A 522 -18.54 -11.78 0.12
CA ALA A 522 -18.63 -11.14 -1.18
C ALA A 522 -19.58 -9.93 -1.13
N VAL A 523 -20.73 -10.02 -0.43
CA VAL A 523 -21.66 -8.88 -0.21
C VAL A 523 -21.01 -7.79 0.65
N MET A 524 -20.25 -8.15 1.70
CA MET A 524 -19.49 -7.18 2.51
C MET A 524 -18.48 -6.43 1.63
N GLY A 525 -17.74 -7.17 0.79
CA GLY A 525 -16.81 -6.58 -0.18
C GLY A 525 -17.52 -5.68 -1.20
N ALA A 526 -18.67 -6.10 -1.72
CA ALA A 526 -19.47 -5.35 -2.68
C ALA A 526 -20.05 -4.07 -2.06
N THR A 527 -20.39 -4.12 -0.77
CA THR A 527 -20.80 -2.95 0.02
C THR A 527 -19.68 -1.91 0.07
N LEU A 528 -18.43 -2.33 0.30
CA LEU A 528 -17.27 -1.44 0.25
C LEU A 528 -16.99 -0.93 -1.16
N ALA A 529 -17.08 -1.80 -2.19
CA ALA A 529 -16.96 -1.42 -3.59
C ALA A 529 -17.99 -0.34 -3.99
N ASN A 530 -19.19 -0.41 -3.42
CA ASN A 530 -20.29 0.52 -3.68
C ASN A 530 -20.28 1.74 -2.75
N GLY A 531 -19.13 2.08 -2.15
CA GLY A 531 -19.00 3.29 -1.32
C GLY A 531 -19.77 3.21 0.01
N GLY A 532 -19.85 2.01 0.58
CA GLY A 532 -20.51 1.74 1.87
C GLY A 532 -22.02 1.53 1.79
N ILE A 533 -22.59 1.33 0.60
CA ILE A 533 -24.01 1.01 0.40
C ILE A 533 -24.13 -0.47 0.05
N ASN A 534 -24.87 -1.23 0.85
CA ASN A 534 -25.06 -2.65 0.58
C ASN A 534 -25.91 -2.82 -0.69
N PRO A 535 -25.42 -3.54 -1.72
CA PRO A 535 -26.06 -3.59 -3.02
C PRO A 535 -27.37 -4.38 -3.04
N LEU A 536 -27.58 -5.29 -2.08
CA LEU A 536 -28.79 -6.11 -1.99
C LEU A 536 -29.93 -5.39 -1.26
N THR A 537 -29.59 -4.57 -0.26
CA THR A 537 -30.58 -3.91 0.61
C THR A 537 -30.76 -2.42 0.31
N GLY A 538 -29.83 -1.81 -0.43
CA GLY A 538 -29.78 -0.36 -0.64
C GLY A 538 -29.43 0.46 0.62
N ARG A 539 -29.19 -0.19 1.76
CA ARG A 539 -28.92 0.48 3.03
C ARG A 539 -27.45 0.87 3.16
N ARG A 540 -27.19 2.02 3.78
CA ARG A 540 -25.82 2.47 4.09
C ARG A 540 -25.26 1.70 5.28
N ALA A 541 -24.24 0.88 5.03
CA ALA A 541 -23.45 0.21 6.06
C ALA A 541 -22.31 1.07 6.60
N LEU A 542 -21.75 1.96 5.76
CA LEU A 542 -20.64 2.84 6.12
C LEU A 542 -20.70 4.15 5.33
N LYS A 543 -20.21 5.25 5.92
CA LYS A 543 -19.97 6.49 5.16
C LYS A 543 -18.95 6.25 4.05
N GLY A 544 -19.21 6.79 2.86
CA GLY A 544 -18.38 6.53 1.67
C GLY A 544 -16.93 6.98 1.80
N GLU A 545 -16.66 8.02 2.59
CA GLU A 545 -15.30 8.45 2.89
C GLU A 545 -14.52 7.43 3.73
N TYR A 546 -15.19 6.70 4.65
CA TYR A 546 -14.57 5.65 5.44
C TYR A 546 -14.48 4.33 4.67
N ALA A 547 -15.38 4.07 3.71
CA ALA A 547 -15.21 2.94 2.80
C ALA A 547 -13.88 3.05 2.02
N ARG A 548 -13.55 4.24 1.51
CA ARG A 548 -12.26 4.54 0.87
C ARG A 548 -11.07 4.32 1.82
N ASP A 549 -11.21 4.73 3.07
CA ASP A 549 -10.19 4.54 4.10
C ASP A 549 -9.94 3.06 4.40
N LEU A 550 -11.01 2.26 4.51
CA LEU A 550 -10.93 0.81 4.67
C LEU A 550 -10.22 0.17 3.47
N LEU A 551 -10.60 0.53 2.24
CA LEU A 551 -9.94 0.04 1.03
C LEU A 551 -8.43 0.34 1.01
N THR A 552 -8.05 1.52 1.49
CA THR A 552 -6.64 1.91 1.57
C THR A 552 -5.86 1.03 2.54
N VAL A 553 -6.40 0.82 3.74
CA VAL A 553 -5.73 -0.01 4.74
C VAL A 553 -5.77 -1.49 4.35
N MET A 554 -6.82 -1.96 3.68
CA MET A 554 -6.88 -3.29 3.07
C MET A 554 -5.75 -3.48 2.05
N HIS A 555 -5.57 -2.53 1.13
CA HIS A 555 -4.54 -2.62 0.11
C HIS A 555 -3.11 -2.63 0.67
N THR A 556 -2.85 -1.84 1.72
CA THR A 556 -1.49 -1.67 2.26
C THR A 556 -1.15 -2.63 3.39
N CYS A 557 -2.14 -3.12 4.15
CA CYS A 557 -1.92 -3.85 5.40
C CYS A 557 -2.72 -5.16 5.50
N GLY A 558 -3.57 -5.50 4.52
CA GLY A 558 -4.59 -6.52 4.72
C GLY A 558 -4.13 -7.98 4.58
N MET A 559 -2.98 -8.20 3.94
CA MET A 559 -2.47 -9.54 3.59
C MET A 559 -1.24 -9.94 4.42
N TYR A 560 -1.19 -9.52 5.69
CA TYR A 560 -0.06 -9.79 6.60
C TYR A 560 1.29 -9.30 6.02
N ASP A 561 2.36 -10.08 6.15
CA ASP A 561 3.66 -9.79 5.55
C ASP A 561 3.65 -9.93 4.00
N PHE A 562 2.48 -10.16 3.36
CA PHE A 562 2.32 -10.38 1.90
C PHE A 562 1.76 -9.15 1.22
N ALA A 563 1.50 -8.07 1.96
CA ALA A 563 0.80 -6.92 1.44
C ALA A 563 1.55 -6.24 0.28
N GLY A 564 2.88 -6.20 0.33
CA GLY A 564 3.71 -5.68 -0.76
C GLY A 564 3.65 -6.56 -2.01
N GLU A 565 3.85 -7.86 -1.88
CA GLU A 565 3.76 -8.81 -2.99
C GLU A 565 2.37 -8.86 -3.60
N TRP A 566 1.35 -8.86 -2.75
CA TRP A 566 -0.05 -8.79 -3.14
C TRP A 566 -0.33 -7.51 -3.94
N ALA A 567 0.15 -6.35 -3.47
CA ALA A 567 -0.04 -5.09 -4.18
C ALA A 567 0.60 -5.10 -5.57
N CYS A 568 1.73 -5.78 -5.77
CA CYS A 568 2.38 -5.89 -7.08
C CYS A 568 1.72 -6.91 -8.01
N LYS A 569 1.35 -8.10 -7.50
CA LYS A 569 0.86 -9.21 -8.33
C LYS A 569 -0.64 -9.15 -8.57
N VAL A 570 -1.41 -8.80 -7.54
CA VAL A 570 -2.88 -8.84 -7.55
C VAL A 570 -3.46 -7.44 -7.64
N GLY A 571 -2.98 -6.51 -6.79
CA GLY A 571 -3.38 -5.11 -6.81
C GLY A 571 -4.80 -4.81 -6.31
N ILE A 572 -5.57 -5.81 -5.87
CA ILE A 572 -6.95 -5.64 -5.38
C ILE A 572 -6.92 -5.39 -3.86
N PRO A 573 -7.53 -4.33 -3.29
CA PRO A 573 -7.69 -4.21 -1.84
C PRO A 573 -8.28 -5.48 -1.22
N ALA A 574 -7.58 -6.10 -0.26
CA ALA A 574 -8.03 -7.36 0.32
C ALA A 574 -7.72 -7.50 1.80
N LYS A 575 -8.38 -8.43 2.47
CA LYS A 575 -8.06 -8.86 3.84
C LYS A 575 -8.15 -10.37 3.94
N SER A 576 -7.10 -10.97 4.49
CA SER A 576 -7.02 -12.40 4.81
C SER A 576 -7.50 -12.71 6.23
N GLY A 577 -8.06 -13.90 6.44
CA GLY A 577 -8.40 -14.47 7.74
C GLY A 577 -7.76 -15.84 7.92
N VAL A 578 -7.29 -16.14 9.15
CA VAL A 578 -6.66 -17.44 9.46
C VAL A 578 -7.62 -18.64 9.38
N SER A 579 -8.92 -18.40 9.19
CA SER A 579 -9.87 -19.45 8.80
C SER A 579 -9.70 -19.93 7.35
N GLY A 580 -8.87 -19.25 6.55
CA GLY A 580 -8.71 -19.53 5.12
C GLY A 580 -9.61 -18.68 4.23
N CYS A 581 -10.33 -17.70 4.79
CA CYS A 581 -11.09 -16.74 4.00
C CYS A 581 -10.22 -15.56 3.53
N ILE A 582 -10.48 -15.06 2.33
CA ILE A 582 -9.94 -13.81 1.80
C ILE A 582 -11.11 -13.03 1.21
N VAL A 583 -11.30 -11.78 1.66
CA VAL A 583 -12.20 -10.83 1.00
C VAL A 583 -11.37 -9.85 0.18
N GLY A 584 -11.71 -9.69 -1.09
CA GLY A 584 -11.14 -8.73 -2.02
C GLY A 584 -12.20 -7.76 -2.54
N VAL A 585 -11.81 -6.52 -2.83
CA VAL A 585 -12.75 -5.48 -3.24
C VAL A 585 -12.24 -4.79 -4.49
N VAL A 586 -13.04 -4.82 -5.56
CA VAL A 586 -12.78 -4.10 -6.80
C VAL A 586 -13.66 -2.83 -6.80
N PRO A 587 -13.08 -1.64 -6.51
CA PRO A 587 -13.87 -0.43 -6.28
C PRO A 587 -14.80 -0.09 -7.45
N GLY A 588 -16.07 0.16 -7.14
CA GLY A 588 -17.11 0.47 -8.12
C GLY A 588 -17.54 -0.68 -9.02
N ARG A 589 -17.10 -1.92 -8.77
CA ARG A 589 -17.44 -3.10 -9.59
C ARG A 589 -18.01 -4.26 -8.77
N MET A 590 -17.25 -4.82 -7.83
CA MET A 590 -17.67 -6.03 -7.10
C MET A 590 -16.86 -6.27 -5.83
N GLY A 591 -17.43 -7.05 -4.90
CA GLY A 591 -16.69 -7.76 -3.86
C GLY A 591 -16.45 -9.20 -4.28
N ILE A 592 -15.30 -9.75 -3.91
CA ILE A 592 -14.89 -11.13 -4.19
C ILE A 592 -14.54 -11.78 -2.85
N ALA A 593 -14.98 -13.00 -2.63
CA ALA A 593 -14.63 -13.82 -1.49
C ALA A 593 -14.08 -15.16 -1.95
N VAL A 594 -13.02 -15.61 -1.30
CA VAL A 594 -12.51 -16.97 -1.43
C VAL A 594 -12.47 -17.57 -0.04
N TYR A 595 -12.94 -18.80 0.10
CA TYR A 595 -12.76 -19.57 1.33
C TYR A 595 -12.05 -20.87 0.99
N SER A 596 -10.90 -21.08 1.63
CA SER A 596 -10.20 -22.35 1.61
C SER A 596 -9.27 -22.48 2.82
N PRO A 597 -9.54 -23.41 3.75
CA PRO A 597 -8.82 -23.50 5.03
C PRO A 597 -7.29 -23.68 4.97
N PRO A 598 -6.71 -24.47 4.04
CA PRO A 598 -5.26 -24.65 4.01
C PRO A 598 -4.50 -23.34 3.75
N LEU A 599 -3.65 -22.96 4.70
CA LEU A 599 -2.84 -21.75 4.68
C LEU A 599 -1.39 -22.04 4.22
N ASP A 600 -0.75 -21.01 3.70
CA ASP A 600 0.69 -20.96 3.49
C ASP A 600 1.43 -20.64 4.79
N ARG A 601 2.77 -20.63 4.73
CA ARG A 601 3.65 -20.28 5.87
C ARG A 601 3.44 -18.85 6.41
N ARG A 602 2.71 -18.01 5.68
CA ARG A 602 2.45 -16.58 5.97
C ARG A 602 1.03 -16.36 6.49
N GLY A 603 0.26 -17.44 6.68
CA GLY A 603 -1.08 -17.43 7.25
C GLY A 603 -2.18 -17.05 6.25
N ASN A 604 -1.90 -17.08 4.95
CA ASN A 604 -2.87 -16.78 3.89
C ASN A 604 -3.34 -18.06 3.20
N SER A 605 -4.60 -18.08 2.75
CA SER A 605 -5.13 -19.23 1.99
C SER A 605 -4.34 -19.45 0.70
N LEU A 606 -3.77 -20.67 0.51
CA LEU A 606 -2.99 -21.03 -0.67
C LEU A 606 -3.82 -20.91 -1.96
N ARG A 607 -4.98 -21.57 -1.97
CA ARG A 607 -5.93 -21.50 -3.08
C ARG A 607 -6.47 -20.08 -3.24
N GLY A 608 -6.73 -19.39 -2.13
CA GLY A 608 -7.11 -17.98 -2.12
C GLY A 608 -6.15 -17.07 -2.90
N ILE A 609 -4.86 -17.12 -2.62
CA ILE A 609 -3.86 -16.32 -3.34
C ILE A 609 -3.88 -16.65 -4.84
N LYS A 610 -3.86 -17.93 -5.20
CA LYS A 610 -3.84 -18.37 -6.61
C LYS A 610 -5.08 -17.94 -7.39
N VAL A 611 -6.25 -18.00 -6.76
CA VAL A 611 -7.50 -17.51 -7.33
C VAL A 611 -7.40 -16.01 -7.63
N PHE A 612 -6.94 -15.21 -6.68
CA PHE A 612 -6.85 -13.77 -6.87
C PHE A 612 -5.77 -13.35 -7.89
N GLU A 613 -4.64 -14.06 -7.95
CA GLU A 613 -3.63 -13.91 -9.02
C GLU A 613 -4.26 -14.13 -10.41
N GLU A 614 -5.00 -15.23 -10.58
CA GLU A 614 -5.65 -15.55 -11.86
C GLU A 614 -6.81 -14.62 -12.20
N LEU A 615 -7.65 -14.24 -11.23
CA LEU A 615 -8.74 -13.30 -11.44
C LEU A 615 -8.20 -11.92 -11.84
N SER A 616 -7.17 -11.43 -11.16
CA SER A 616 -6.56 -10.14 -11.50
C SER A 616 -5.99 -10.14 -12.92
N ARG A 617 -5.30 -11.22 -13.30
CA ARG A 617 -4.71 -11.40 -14.62
C ARG A 617 -5.75 -11.55 -15.75
N ARG A 618 -6.75 -12.42 -15.56
CA ARG A 618 -7.77 -12.73 -16.61
C ARG A 618 -8.81 -11.62 -16.77
N LEU A 619 -9.14 -10.91 -15.69
CA LEU A 619 -10.19 -9.89 -15.68
C LEU A 619 -9.65 -8.46 -15.57
N HIS A 620 -8.32 -8.26 -15.64
CA HIS A 620 -7.66 -6.95 -15.55
C HIS A 620 -8.11 -6.13 -14.33
N LEU A 621 -8.05 -6.74 -13.14
CA LEU A 621 -8.60 -6.13 -11.91
C LEU A 621 -7.56 -5.34 -11.09
N HIS A 622 -6.30 -5.33 -11.52
CA HIS A 622 -5.24 -4.64 -10.81
C HIS A 622 -5.46 -3.11 -10.87
N ILE A 623 -5.48 -2.44 -9.72
CA ILE A 623 -5.88 -1.02 -9.61
C ILE A 623 -4.97 -0.04 -10.37
N PHE A 624 -3.73 -0.44 -10.63
CA PHE A 624 -2.74 0.35 -11.38
C PHE A 624 -2.51 -0.13 -12.81
N GLN A 625 -3.35 -1.04 -13.31
CA GLN A 625 -3.28 -1.47 -14.71
C GLN A 625 -3.89 -0.39 -15.61
N LEU A 626 -3.13 -0.01 -16.65
CA LEU A 626 -3.43 1.06 -17.60
C LEU A 626 -3.66 0.53 -19.01
#